data_AF-A0A2S9YDG7-F1
#
_entry.id   AF-A0A2S9YDG7-F1
#
_cell.length_a   1.000
_cell.length_b   1.000
_cell.length_c   1.000
_cell.angle_alpha   90.00
_cell.angle_beta   90.00
_cell.angle_gamma   90.00
#
_symmetry.space_group_name_H-M   'P 1'
#
loop_
_entity.id
_entity.type
_entity.pdbx_description
1 polymer ?
#
loop_
_entity_poly.entity_id
_entity_poly.type
_entity_poly.pdbx_seq_one_letter_code
_entity_poly.pdbx_strand_id
1 'polypeptide(L)'
;MAAMSPLSLALWLLFGPAGPDQGRDVVVLEQAVISAGPTAESAQRLAEALTNAETQALALIGDEDALALLDRARLALVSIHLALGDSVEAEAAMDEVIRSAMGRQVGAGNFGPVVLELYERRLQALRNTGTSTIAITCQSCEIIINETRASNPELPLYLGRYRVWVVFSDPNRGPEHLVIELHEPGMAARRSFLTSSERPIGEDVPGATQDRRTRLLPRWAELSMASAGAALLIGGVVLAALNGTCRGEALGGDTETCPQLHENHPQDKVLIGLGAGAMVAAGVVLTVDEVRIGRARGRQAMLTWTIQF
;
A
#
# COMPACT_ATOMS: atom_id res chain seq x y z
N MET A 1 12.58 43.64 -44.40
CA MET A 1 11.31 42.86 -44.36
C MET A 1 11.63 41.45 -44.84
N ALA A 2 11.83 40.51 -43.92
CA ALA A 2 12.14 39.12 -44.25
C ALA A 2 10.86 38.29 -44.20
N ALA A 3 10.53 37.61 -45.29
CA ALA A 3 9.35 36.77 -45.41
C ALA A 3 9.52 35.50 -44.57
N MET A 4 8.73 35.38 -43.50
CA MET A 4 8.63 34.14 -42.71
C MET A 4 7.97 33.06 -43.57
N SER A 5 8.69 31.93 -43.76
CA SER A 5 8.17 30.77 -44.48
C SER A 5 7.09 30.06 -43.66
N PRO A 6 5.97 29.65 -44.28
CA PRO A 6 4.84 29.00 -43.61
C PRO A 6 5.17 27.61 -43.04
N LEU A 7 6.33 27.03 -43.36
CA LEU A 7 6.76 25.73 -42.83
C LEU A 7 7.18 25.76 -41.36
N SER A 8 7.57 26.92 -40.80
CA SER A 8 8.02 27.02 -39.39
C SER A 8 6.87 26.99 -38.37
N LEU A 9 5.62 27.20 -38.80
CA LEU A 9 4.45 27.24 -37.92
C LEU A 9 3.91 25.85 -37.57
N ALA A 10 4.09 24.85 -38.44
CA ALA A 10 3.64 23.49 -38.18
C ALA A 10 4.54 22.75 -37.17
N LEU A 11 5.83 23.11 -37.09
CA LEU A 11 6.77 22.46 -36.17
C LEU A 11 6.61 22.95 -34.72
N TRP A 12 6.14 24.18 -34.50
CA TRP A 12 5.90 24.74 -33.16
C TRP A 12 4.66 24.15 -32.46
N LEU A 13 3.69 23.60 -33.20
CA LEU A 13 2.48 23.01 -32.60
C LEU A 13 2.70 21.56 -32.09
N LEU A 14 3.76 20.89 -32.53
CA LEU A 14 4.11 19.55 -32.06
C LEU A 14 4.95 19.55 -30.78
N PHE A 15 5.59 20.68 -30.46
CA PHE A 15 6.39 20.88 -29.25
C PHE A 15 5.82 22.08 -28.47
N GLY A 16 4.63 21.90 -27.90
CA GLY A 16 4.11 22.87 -26.93
C GLY A 16 5.16 23.12 -25.84
N PRO A 17 5.35 24.38 -25.39
CA PRO A 17 6.36 24.68 -24.38
C PRO A 17 6.06 23.85 -23.14
N ALA A 18 7.04 23.05 -22.69
CA ALA A 18 7.01 22.43 -21.37
C ALA A 18 6.65 23.53 -20.36
N GLY A 19 5.67 23.27 -19.50
CA GLY A 19 5.23 24.25 -18.51
C GLY A 19 6.45 24.73 -17.70
N PRO A 20 6.55 26.03 -17.38
CA PRO A 20 7.74 26.61 -16.76
C PRO A 20 8.14 25.97 -15.42
N ASP A 21 7.25 25.19 -14.79
CA ASP A 21 7.50 24.54 -13.51
C ASP A 21 8.03 23.10 -13.62
N GLN A 22 7.98 22.46 -14.80
CA GLN A 22 8.29 21.02 -14.94
C GLN A 22 9.76 20.68 -14.65
N GLY A 23 10.69 21.61 -14.90
CA GLY A 23 12.13 21.41 -14.64
C GLY A 23 12.56 21.74 -13.22
N ARG A 24 11.73 22.42 -12.41
CA ARG A 24 12.16 22.95 -11.12
C ARG A 24 12.41 21.86 -10.09
N ASP A 25 11.53 20.87 -10.03
CA ASP A 25 11.60 19.82 -8.99
C ASP A 25 12.71 18.81 -9.27
N VAL A 26 12.99 18.50 -10.54
CA VAL A 26 14.13 17.66 -10.95
C VAL A 26 15.45 18.33 -10.55
N VAL A 27 15.57 19.65 -10.73
CA VAL A 27 16.75 20.42 -10.33
C VAL A 27 16.92 20.44 -8.80
N VAL A 28 15.82 20.55 -8.04
CA VAL A 28 15.86 20.48 -6.57
C VAL A 28 16.30 19.09 -6.11
N LEU A 29 15.80 18.03 -6.75
CA LEU A 29 16.20 16.65 -6.48
C LEU A 29 17.68 16.43 -6.77
N GLU A 30 18.17 16.89 -7.91
CA GLU A 30 19.59 16.80 -8.28
C GLU A 30 20.48 17.49 -7.25
N GLN A 31 20.12 18.72 -6.85
CA GLN A 31 20.84 19.46 -5.83
C GLN A 31 20.82 18.75 -4.47
N ALA A 32 19.69 18.12 -4.10
CA ALA A 32 19.59 17.32 -2.88
C ALA A 32 20.52 16.10 -2.92
N VAL A 33 20.61 15.40 -4.07
CA VAL A 33 21.54 14.28 -4.27
C VAL A 33 23.00 14.74 -4.17
N ILE A 34 23.37 15.84 -4.82
CA ILE A 34 24.74 16.37 -4.82
C ILE A 34 25.17 16.81 -3.42
N SER A 35 24.26 17.39 -2.64
CA SER A 35 24.54 17.91 -1.30
C SER A 35 24.29 16.90 -0.17
N ALA A 36 23.91 15.67 -0.50
CA ALA A 36 23.64 14.63 0.48
C ALA A 36 24.93 14.19 1.19
N GLY A 37 24.96 14.35 2.51
CA GLY A 37 25.97 13.77 3.40
C GLY A 37 25.37 12.68 4.30
N PRO A 38 26.19 11.94 5.06
CA PRO A 38 25.74 10.90 5.99
C PRO A 38 25.19 11.51 7.28
N THR A 39 24.15 12.33 7.18
CA THR A 39 23.48 12.99 8.30
C THR A 39 21.97 12.77 8.22
N ALA A 40 21.30 12.76 9.38
CA ALA A 40 19.83 12.63 9.43
C ALA A 40 19.12 13.77 8.70
N GLU A 41 19.65 15.00 8.77
CA GLU A 41 19.10 16.16 8.05
C GLU A 41 19.22 16.00 6.53
N SER A 42 20.33 15.45 6.03
CA SER A 42 20.48 15.14 4.60
C SER A 42 19.53 14.03 4.16
N ALA A 43 19.33 12.98 4.98
CA ALA A 43 18.34 11.94 4.69
C ALA A 43 16.93 12.53 4.55
N GLN A 44 16.52 13.37 5.52
CA GLN A 44 15.21 14.00 5.51
C GLN A 44 15.02 14.91 4.29
N ARG A 45 15.98 15.80 4.00
CA ARG A 45 15.90 16.70 2.85
C ARG A 45 15.82 15.94 1.53
N LEU A 46 16.56 14.85 1.40
CA LEU A 46 16.51 14.00 0.20
C LEU A 46 15.17 13.26 0.08
N ALA A 47 14.62 12.75 1.19
CA ALA A 47 13.30 12.10 1.21
C ALA A 47 12.17 13.07 0.86
N GLU A 48 12.23 14.32 1.34
CA GLU A 48 11.29 15.38 0.98
C GLU A 48 11.39 15.75 -0.51
N ALA A 49 12.62 15.89 -1.04
CA ALA A 49 12.84 16.16 -2.45
C ALA A 49 12.33 15.03 -3.35
N LEU A 50 12.57 13.77 -2.97
CA LEU A 50 12.02 12.58 -3.63
C LEU A 50 10.49 12.61 -3.65
N THR A 51 9.87 12.88 -2.50
CA THR A 51 8.40 12.96 -2.39
C THR A 51 7.83 14.03 -3.32
N ASN A 52 8.44 15.22 -3.36
CA ASN A 52 8.01 16.30 -4.26
C ASN A 52 8.13 15.89 -5.73
N ALA A 53 9.28 15.32 -6.14
CA ALA A 53 9.47 14.84 -7.50
C ALA A 53 8.44 13.75 -7.88
N GLU A 54 8.15 12.82 -6.96
CA GLU A 54 7.13 11.77 -7.17
C GLU A 54 5.70 12.32 -7.32
N THR A 55 5.37 13.46 -6.70
CA THR A 55 4.07 14.11 -6.95
C THR A 55 3.91 14.60 -8.38
N GLN A 56 5.03 14.82 -9.08
CA GLN A 56 5.07 15.17 -10.49
C GLN A 56 5.32 13.94 -11.40
N ALA A 57 4.98 12.73 -10.95
CA ALA A 57 5.18 11.48 -11.71
C ALA A 57 4.79 11.58 -13.18
N LEU A 58 3.67 12.26 -13.50
CA LEU A 58 3.20 12.40 -14.88
C LEU A 58 4.17 13.17 -15.79
N ALA A 59 4.90 14.13 -15.24
CA ALA A 59 5.92 14.90 -15.93
C ALA A 59 7.21 14.11 -16.18
N LEU A 60 7.48 13.09 -15.35
CA LEU A 60 8.66 12.25 -15.40
C LEU A 60 8.51 11.10 -16.42
N ILE A 61 7.27 10.79 -16.82
CA ILE A 61 7.00 9.71 -17.77
C ILE A 61 7.63 10.03 -19.12
N GLY A 62 8.59 9.19 -19.52
CA GLY A 62 9.27 9.29 -20.81
C GLY A 62 10.55 10.14 -20.77
N ASP A 63 10.89 10.71 -19.61
CA ASP A 63 12.20 11.31 -19.36
C ASP A 63 13.10 10.26 -18.68
N GLU A 64 13.88 9.54 -19.48
CA GLU A 64 14.77 8.47 -18.99
C GLU A 64 15.84 9.00 -18.03
N ASP A 65 16.32 10.24 -18.24
CA ASP A 65 17.34 10.86 -17.40
C ASP A 65 16.75 11.24 -16.03
N ALA A 66 15.54 11.78 -16.00
CA ALA A 66 14.84 12.08 -14.75
C ALA A 66 14.51 10.80 -13.96
N LEU A 67 14.10 9.72 -14.64
CA LEU A 67 13.90 8.42 -14.01
C LEU A 67 15.21 7.85 -13.44
N ALA A 68 16.31 7.94 -14.18
CA ALA A 68 17.63 7.53 -13.69
C ALA A 68 18.10 8.37 -12.49
N LEU A 69 17.76 9.67 -12.46
CA LEU A 69 18.02 10.54 -11.32
C LEU A 69 17.20 10.13 -10.08
N LEU A 70 15.92 9.76 -10.24
CA LEU A 70 15.11 9.23 -9.13
C LEU A 70 15.70 7.94 -8.56
N ASP A 71 16.09 7.00 -9.42
CA ASP A 71 16.70 5.74 -8.98
C ASP A 71 18.02 6.01 -8.24
N ARG A 72 18.84 6.94 -8.74
CA ARG A 72 20.07 7.41 -8.07
C ARG A 72 19.77 8.06 -6.72
N ALA A 73 18.75 8.92 -6.64
CA ALA A 73 18.38 9.60 -5.41
C ALA A 73 17.89 8.63 -4.33
N ARG A 74 17.09 7.63 -4.70
CA ARG A 74 16.65 6.58 -3.76
C ARG A 74 17.82 5.73 -3.26
N LEU A 75 18.77 5.37 -4.13
CA LEU A 75 19.98 4.66 -3.71
C LEU A 75 20.90 5.52 -2.83
N ALA A 76 20.98 6.82 -3.09
CA ALA A 76 21.69 7.76 -2.21
C ALA A 76 21.05 7.79 -0.82
N LEU A 77 19.71 7.79 -0.73
CA LEU A 77 19.00 7.71 0.55
C LEU A 77 19.33 6.42 1.31
N VAL A 78 19.35 5.26 0.63
CA VAL A 78 19.79 3.98 1.24
C VAL A 78 21.21 4.08 1.80
N SER A 79 22.14 4.65 1.03
CA SER A 79 23.53 4.85 1.45
C SER A 79 23.63 5.71 2.72
N ILE A 80 22.84 6.78 2.81
CA ILE A 80 22.79 7.64 4.01
C ILE A 80 22.29 6.84 5.22
N HIS A 81 21.20 6.08 5.10
CA HIS A 81 20.69 5.26 6.21
C HIS A 81 21.70 4.21 6.68
N LEU A 82 22.41 3.57 5.74
CA LEU A 82 23.51 2.65 6.09
C LEU A 82 24.64 3.34 6.84
N ALA A 83 25.04 4.54 6.41
CA ALA A 83 26.08 5.32 7.08
C ALA A 83 25.67 5.77 8.49
N LEU A 84 24.38 5.97 8.72
CA LEU A 84 23.80 6.29 10.04
C LEU A 84 23.61 5.05 10.93
N GLY A 85 23.85 3.84 10.42
CA GLY A 85 23.60 2.58 11.12
C GLY A 85 22.11 2.19 11.21
N ASP A 86 21.24 2.88 10.47
CA ASP A 86 19.81 2.61 10.44
C ASP A 86 19.48 1.53 9.41
N SER A 87 19.72 0.28 9.81
CA SER A 87 19.49 -0.88 8.93
C SER A 87 18.01 -1.05 8.54
N VAL A 88 17.06 -0.65 9.39
CA VAL A 88 15.62 -0.83 9.13
C VAL A 88 15.18 0.11 8.01
N GLU A 89 15.52 1.40 8.12
CA GLU A 89 15.19 2.39 7.09
C GLU A 89 15.96 2.13 5.78
N ALA A 90 17.21 1.68 5.86
CA ALA A 90 17.98 1.29 4.67
C ALA A 90 17.31 0.12 3.89
N GLU A 91 16.81 -0.88 4.60
CA GLU A 91 16.10 -2.01 3.99
C GLU A 91 14.76 -1.58 3.38
N ALA A 92 13.99 -0.76 4.08
CA ALA A 92 12.72 -0.24 3.56
C ALA A 92 12.90 0.62 2.30
N ALA A 93 13.91 1.51 2.32
CA ALA A 93 14.26 2.32 1.16
C ALA A 93 14.78 1.47 -0.01
N MET A 94 15.56 0.42 0.26
CA MET A 94 16.05 -0.49 -0.79
C MET A 94 14.90 -1.30 -1.42
N ASP A 95 13.95 -1.77 -0.62
CA ASP A 95 12.76 -2.44 -1.14
C ASP A 95 11.95 -1.51 -2.07
N GLU A 96 11.88 -0.22 -1.74
CA GLU A 96 11.23 0.79 -2.59
C GLU A 96 11.98 1.04 -3.91
N VAL A 97 13.32 1.05 -3.89
CA VAL A 97 14.15 1.07 -5.10
C VAL A 97 13.81 -0.11 -6.00
N ILE A 98 13.79 -1.33 -5.45
CA ILE A 98 13.53 -2.56 -6.22
C ILE A 98 12.12 -2.55 -6.82
N ARG A 99 11.10 -2.13 -6.05
CA ARG A 99 9.71 -2.04 -6.54
C ARG A 99 9.55 -0.98 -7.62
N SER A 100 10.17 0.19 -7.45
CA SER A 100 10.04 1.32 -8.39
C SER A 100 10.80 1.09 -9.70
N ALA A 101 11.88 0.30 -9.66
CA ALA A 101 12.62 -0.08 -10.85
C ALA A 101 11.80 -0.94 -11.83
N MET A 102 10.82 -1.72 -11.34
CA MET A 102 9.98 -2.62 -12.13
C MET A 102 10.79 -3.51 -13.12
N GLY A 103 11.96 -3.99 -12.68
CA GLY A 103 12.85 -4.82 -13.49
C GLY A 103 13.96 -4.06 -14.23
N ARG A 104 13.97 -2.73 -14.20
CA ARG A 104 15.12 -1.92 -14.65
C ARG A 104 16.34 -2.16 -13.75
N GLN A 105 17.54 -1.93 -14.29
CA GLN A 105 18.78 -1.96 -13.53
C GLN A 105 19.04 -0.60 -12.88
N VAL A 106 19.01 -0.53 -11.54
CA VAL A 106 19.16 0.72 -10.78
C VAL A 106 20.61 1.17 -10.53
N GLY A 107 21.60 0.36 -10.93
CA GLY A 107 23.01 0.73 -10.77
C GLY A 107 23.52 0.71 -9.32
N ALA A 108 22.99 -0.15 -8.45
CA ALA A 108 23.37 -0.25 -7.04
C ALA A 108 24.90 -0.40 -6.81
N GLY A 109 25.62 -1.07 -7.72
CA GLY A 109 27.08 -1.20 -7.66
C GLY A 109 27.86 0.12 -7.72
N ASN A 110 27.26 1.18 -8.27
CA ASN A 110 27.87 2.52 -8.32
C ASN A 110 27.97 3.18 -6.93
N PHE A 111 27.24 2.66 -5.95
CA PHE A 111 27.24 3.16 -4.56
C PHE A 111 28.14 2.32 -3.63
N GLY A 112 28.91 1.38 -4.18
CA GLY A 112 29.86 0.55 -3.45
C GLY A 112 29.32 -0.83 -3.06
N PRO A 113 30.20 -1.70 -2.54
CA PRO A 113 29.88 -3.11 -2.32
C PRO A 113 28.78 -3.34 -1.26
N VAL A 114 28.72 -2.50 -0.23
CA VAL A 114 27.72 -2.63 0.86
C VAL A 114 26.30 -2.41 0.34
N VAL A 115 26.09 -1.39 -0.51
CA VAL A 115 24.77 -1.11 -1.11
C VAL A 115 24.39 -2.19 -2.11
N LEU A 116 25.36 -2.70 -2.88
CA LEU A 116 25.13 -3.83 -3.80
C LEU A 116 24.71 -5.10 -3.06
N GLU A 117 25.42 -5.47 -1.99
CA GLU A 117 25.09 -6.64 -1.17
C GLU A 117 23.69 -6.50 -0.56
N LEU A 118 23.34 -5.30 -0.07
CA LEU A 118 22.00 -5.02 0.45
C LEU A 118 20.94 -5.20 -0.65
N TYR A 119 21.17 -4.65 -1.85
CA TYR A 119 20.27 -4.79 -2.99
C TYR A 119 20.01 -6.27 -3.34
N GLU A 120 21.07 -7.08 -3.45
CA GLU A 120 20.96 -8.50 -3.78
C GLU A 120 20.19 -9.28 -2.71
N ARG A 121 20.52 -9.04 -1.43
CA ARG A 121 19.82 -9.65 -0.29
C ARG A 121 18.33 -9.31 -0.30
N ARG A 122 17.99 -8.03 -0.47
CA ARG A 122 16.59 -7.56 -0.47
C ARG A 122 15.81 -8.04 -1.68
N LEU A 123 16.43 -8.07 -2.86
CA LEU A 123 15.81 -8.63 -4.06
C LEU A 123 15.46 -10.12 -3.86
N GLN A 124 16.36 -10.90 -3.25
CA GLN A 124 16.09 -12.29 -2.95
C GLN A 124 14.98 -12.45 -1.89
N ALA A 125 14.95 -11.60 -0.86
CA ALA A 125 13.88 -11.60 0.13
C ALA A 125 12.51 -11.33 -0.51
N LEU A 126 12.38 -10.30 -1.35
CA LEU A 126 11.14 -9.99 -2.07
C LEU A 126 10.69 -11.12 -2.99
N ARG A 127 11.62 -11.79 -3.68
CA ARG A 127 11.32 -12.99 -4.50
C ARG A 127 10.77 -14.13 -3.67
N ASN A 128 11.32 -14.36 -2.48
CA ASN A 128 10.86 -15.43 -1.59
C ASN A 128 9.46 -15.14 -1.01
N THR A 129 9.14 -13.87 -0.78
CA THR A 129 7.79 -13.46 -0.33
C THR A 129 6.73 -13.68 -1.42
N GLY A 130 7.13 -13.61 -2.69
CA GLY A 130 6.24 -13.81 -3.83
C GLY A 130 5.75 -12.50 -4.44
N THR A 131 4.83 -12.63 -5.40
CA THR A 131 4.32 -11.51 -6.19
C THR A 131 2.79 -11.48 -6.20
N SER A 132 2.23 -10.32 -6.52
CA SER A 132 0.80 -10.03 -6.65
C SER A 132 0.58 -9.19 -7.92
N THR A 133 -0.67 -8.93 -8.31
CA THR A 133 -0.98 -8.14 -9.52
C THR A 133 -1.92 -6.98 -9.22
N ILE A 134 -1.81 -5.89 -10.00
CA ILE A 134 -2.72 -4.74 -9.92
C ILE A 134 -3.60 -4.74 -11.17
N ALA A 135 -4.84 -5.22 -11.03
CA ALA A 135 -5.76 -5.27 -12.17
C ALA A 135 -6.65 -4.02 -12.20
N ILE A 136 -6.40 -3.13 -13.17
CA ILE A 136 -7.19 -1.91 -13.38
C ILE A 136 -8.06 -2.08 -14.62
N THR A 137 -9.36 -1.90 -14.44
CA THR A 137 -10.36 -1.91 -15.52
C THR A 137 -10.79 -0.48 -15.83
N CYS A 138 -10.48 0.01 -17.02
CA CYS A 138 -10.88 1.33 -17.52
C CYS A 138 -11.17 1.25 -19.02
N GLN A 139 -11.94 2.20 -19.55
CA GLN A 139 -12.10 2.39 -20.99
C GLN A 139 -11.08 3.45 -21.44
N SER A 140 -10.18 3.08 -22.35
CA SER A 140 -9.18 3.97 -22.94
C SER A 140 -8.43 4.81 -21.89
N CYS A 141 -7.64 4.14 -21.05
CA CYS A 141 -6.74 4.81 -20.13
C CYS A 141 -5.33 4.25 -20.23
N GLU A 142 -4.36 5.08 -19.85
CA GLU A 142 -2.99 4.71 -19.63
C GLU A 142 -2.74 4.53 -18.13
N ILE A 143 -2.05 3.46 -17.76
CA ILE A 143 -1.73 3.12 -16.37
C ILE A 143 -0.23 3.32 -16.18
N ILE A 144 0.13 4.10 -15.16
CA ILE A 144 1.51 4.30 -14.74
C ILE A 144 1.66 3.79 -13.32
N ILE A 145 2.65 2.93 -13.10
CA ILE A 145 2.97 2.33 -11.80
C ILE A 145 4.39 2.76 -11.44
N ASN A 146 4.58 3.41 -10.29
CA ASN A 146 5.87 3.94 -9.83
C ASN A 146 6.64 4.65 -10.98
N GLU A 147 6.01 5.69 -11.53
CA GLU A 147 6.56 6.53 -12.61
C GLU A 147 6.84 5.80 -13.94
N THR A 148 6.42 4.53 -14.08
CA THR A 148 6.67 3.69 -15.26
C THR A 148 5.38 3.32 -15.98
N ARG A 149 5.34 3.43 -17.31
CA ARG A 149 4.18 3.00 -18.12
C ARG A 149 3.99 1.48 -17.99
N ALA A 150 2.81 1.05 -17.56
CA ALA A 150 2.47 -0.35 -17.44
C ALA A 150 1.69 -0.82 -18.69
N SER A 151 2.41 -1.41 -19.64
CA SER A 151 1.80 -1.95 -20.87
C SER A 151 0.91 -3.18 -20.61
N ASN A 152 1.20 -3.93 -19.55
CA ASN A 152 0.42 -5.06 -19.08
C ASN A 152 0.11 -4.86 -17.58
N PRO A 153 -1.13 -4.51 -17.19
CA PRO A 153 -1.48 -4.31 -15.78
C PRO A 153 -1.39 -5.61 -14.96
N GLU A 154 -1.37 -6.78 -15.61
CA GLU A 154 -1.25 -8.07 -14.93
C GLU A 154 0.21 -8.51 -14.72
N LEU A 155 1.17 -7.60 -14.88
CA LEU A 155 2.58 -7.87 -14.55
C LEU A 155 2.70 -8.28 -13.06
N PRO A 156 3.43 -9.36 -12.74
CA PRO A 156 3.68 -9.73 -11.35
C PRO A 156 4.56 -8.66 -10.67
N LEU A 157 4.04 -8.09 -9.60
CA LEU A 157 4.69 -7.06 -8.78
C LEU A 157 5.05 -7.66 -7.42
N TYR A 158 6.19 -7.27 -6.84
CA TYR A 158 6.54 -7.66 -5.47
C TYR A 158 5.51 -7.10 -4.47
N LEU A 159 5.40 -7.71 -3.30
CA LEU A 159 4.50 -7.19 -2.27
C LEU A 159 4.99 -5.82 -1.74
N GLY A 160 4.03 -4.97 -1.36
CA GLY A 160 4.30 -3.62 -0.88
C GLY A 160 3.36 -2.56 -1.46
N ARG A 161 3.75 -1.29 -1.28
CA ARG A 161 2.99 -0.12 -1.69
C ARG A 161 3.39 0.35 -3.08
N TYR A 162 2.40 0.68 -3.90
CA TYR A 162 2.57 1.17 -5.26
C TYR A 162 1.82 2.48 -5.46
N ARG A 163 2.49 3.44 -6.12
CA ARG A 163 1.88 4.67 -6.62
C ARG A 163 1.35 4.39 -8.02
N VAL A 164 0.05 4.55 -8.21
CA VAL A 164 -0.60 4.26 -9.48
C VAL A 164 -1.33 5.49 -9.99
N TRP A 165 -1.01 5.89 -11.21
CA TRP A 165 -1.70 6.95 -11.93
C TRP A 165 -2.52 6.35 -13.06
N VAL A 166 -3.78 6.75 -13.12
CA VAL A 166 -4.71 6.37 -14.19
C VAL A 166 -4.97 7.62 -15.02
N VAL A 167 -4.40 7.66 -16.22
CA VAL A 167 -4.51 8.78 -17.15
C VAL A 167 -5.58 8.45 -18.18
N PHE A 168 -6.73 9.11 -18.10
CA PHE A 168 -7.84 8.87 -19.01
C PHE A 168 -7.62 9.55 -20.36
N SER A 169 -8.10 8.92 -21.45
CA SER A 169 -8.10 9.57 -22.77
C SER A 169 -9.12 10.70 -22.91
N ASP A 170 -10.12 10.78 -22.01
CA ASP A 170 -11.10 11.88 -21.99
C ASP A 170 -10.47 13.13 -21.37
N PRO A 171 -10.31 14.24 -22.12
CA PRO A 171 -9.69 15.47 -21.60
C PRO A 171 -10.51 16.14 -20.49
N ASN A 172 -11.79 15.81 -20.33
CA ASN A 172 -12.62 16.33 -19.23
C ASN A 172 -12.40 15.57 -17.92
N ARG A 173 -11.73 14.42 -17.97
CA ARG A 173 -11.43 13.61 -16.80
C ARG A 173 -9.93 13.70 -16.51
N GLY A 174 -9.60 14.45 -15.46
CA GLY A 174 -8.23 14.55 -14.97
C GLY A 174 -7.65 13.18 -14.55
N PRO A 175 -6.32 13.06 -14.49
CA PRO A 175 -5.67 11.83 -14.03
C PRO A 175 -6.03 11.53 -12.57
N GLU A 176 -6.20 10.25 -12.25
CA GLU A 176 -6.48 9.79 -10.89
C GLU A 176 -5.24 9.16 -10.26
N HIS A 177 -4.86 9.62 -9.07
CA HIS A 177 -3.75 9.07 -8.29
C HIS A 177 -4.28 8.13 -7.20
N LEU A 178 -3.76 6.91 -7.17
CA LEU A 178 -4.11 5.88 -6.21
C LEU A 178 -2.85 5.33 -5.55
N VAL A 179 -2.98 5.02 -4.27
CA VAL A 179 -2.01 4.20 -3.55
C VAL A 179 -2.62 2.82 -3.38
N ILE A 180 -1.95 1.80 -3.92
CA ILE A 180 -2.39 0.41 -3.83
C ILE A 180 -1.35 -0.37 -3.05
N GLU A 181 -1.79 -1.09 -2.02
CA GLU A 181 -0.94 -1.95 -1.20
C GLU A 181 -1.23 -3.42 -1.49
N LEU A 182 -0.16 -4.19 -1.75
CA LEU A 182 -0.20 -5.61 -2.06
C LEU A 182 0.32 -6.40 -0.85
N HIS A 183 -0.56 -7.08 -0.13
CA HIS A 183 -0.23 -7.79 1.11
C HIS A 183 -0.11 -9.30 0.95
N GLU A 184 -0.74 -9.88 -0.07
CA GLU A 184 -0.88 -11.33 -0.22
C GLU A 184 -0.34 -11.79 -1.57
N PRO A 185 0.54 -12.82 -1.61
CA PRO A 185 1.04 -13.36 -2.86
C PRO A 185 -0.07 -14.06 -3.65
N GLY A 186 -0.05 -13.92 -4.98
CA GLY A 186 -1.00 -14.53 -5.90
C GLY A 186 -2.38 -13.85 -5.96
N MET A 187 -2.64 -12.84 -5.14
CA MET A 187 -3.89 -12.08 -5.15
C MET A 187 -3.82 -10.91 -6.13
N ALA A 188 -4.95 -10.55 -6.74
CA ALA A 188 -5.06 -9.39 -7.62
C ALA A 188 -5.78 -8.23 -6.91
N ALA A 189 -5.11 -7.10 -6.75
CA ALA A 189 -5.73 -5.87 -6.28
C ALA A 189 -6.53 -5.25 -7.45
N ARG A 190 -7.87 -5.37 -7.40
CA ARG A 190 -8.75 -4.90 -8.47
C ARG A 190 -9.25 -3.47 -8.23
N ARG A 191 -9.22 -2.64 -9.26
CA ARG A 191 -9.87 -1.31 -9.31
C ARG A 191 -10.60 -1.13 -10.64
N SER A 192 -11.81 -0.57 -10.59
CA SER A 192 -12.63 -0.34 -11.78
C SER A 192 -12.98 1.13 -11.86
N PHE A 193 -12.69 1.73 -13.02
CA PHE A 193 -12.97 3.13 -13.36
C PHE A 193 -13.96 3.25 -14.50
N LEU A 194 -14.74 2.18 -14.75
CA LEU A 194 -15.88 2.26 -15.63
C LEU A 194 -16.74 3.43 -15.14
N THR A 195 -16.92 4.43 -16.00
CA THR A 195 -17.89 5.50 -15.79
C THR A 195 -19.14 4.78 -15.35
N SER A 196 -19.63 5.06 -14.14
CA SER A 196 -20.89 4.48 -13.67
C SER A 196 -21.92 4.88 -14.69
N SER A 197 -22.11 4.02 -15.70
CA SER A 197 -23.03 4.21 -16.78
C SER A 197 -24.35 4.24 -16.06
N GLU A 198 -24.84 5.48 -15.92
CA GLU A 198 -26.21 5.86 -15.76
C GLU A 198 -27.04 4.65 -15.41
N ARG A 199 -27.13 4.38 -14.10
CA ARG A 199 -27.99 3.33 -13.55
C ARG A 199 -29.27 3.44 -14.40
N PRO A 200 -29.59 2.42 -15.22
CA PRO A 200 -30.70 2.55 -16.16
C PRO A 200 -31.86 3.02 -15.32
N ILE A 201 -32.44 4.17 -15.70
CA ILE A 201 -33.56 4.78 -15.00
C ILE A 201 -34.68 3.75 -15.12
N GLY A 202 -34.70 2.82 -14.18
CA GLY A 202 -35.65 1.73 -14.10
C GLY A 202 -36.93 2.35 -13.59
N GLU A 203 -37.84 2.61 -14.52
CA GLU A 203 -39.18 2.02 -14.52
C GLU A 203 -39.59 1.48 -13.14
N ASP A 204 -40.49 2.23 -12.50
CA ASP A 204 -41.07 1.95 -11.19
C ASP A 204 -41.58 0.49 -11.11
N VAL A 205 -40.76 -0.43 -10.59
CA VAL A 205 -41.23 -1.77 -10.23
C VAL A 205 -42.06 -1.62 -8.94
N PRO A 206 -43.37 -1.90 -8.96
CA PRO A 206 -44.22 -1.71 -7.80
C PRO A 206 -43.83 -2.67 -6.68
N GLY A 207 -43.27 -2.10 -5.61
CA GLY A 207 -43.44 -2.51 -4.21
C GLY A 207 -43.54 -4.01 -3.92
N ALA A 208 -42.45 -4.76 -4.07
CA ALA A 208 -42.26 -5.94 -3.23
C ALA A 208 -41.97 -5.43 -1.81
N THR A 209 -42.96 -5.55 -0.91
CA THR A 209 -42.83 -5.30 0.52
C THR A 209 -41.77 -6.24 1.10
N GLN A 210 -40.50 -5.81 1.04
CA GLN A 210 -39.45 -6.45 1.80
C GLN A 210 -39.78 -6.28 3.28
N ASP A 211 -40.27 -7.37 3.87
CA ASP A 211 -40.45 -7.53 5.31
C ASP A 211 -39.11 -7.25 5.99
N ARG A 212 -38.97 -5.99 6.43
CA ARG A 212 -37.76 -5.41 7.00
C ARG A 212 -37.61 -5.96 8.40
N ARG A 213 -37.21 -7.23 8.50
CA ARG A 213 -36.85 -7.85 9.77
C ARG A 213 -35.72 -7.04 10.39
N THR A 214 -36.05 -6.39 11.49
CA THR A 214 -35.17 -5.56 12.32
C THR A 214 -34.02 -6.43 12.84
N ARG A 215 -32.91 -6.46 12.12
CA ARG A 215 -31.63 -6.88 12.69
C ARG A 215 -31.27 -5.86 13.76
N LEU A 216 -31.09 -6.34 14.99
CA LEU A 216 -30.79 -5.50 16.17
C LEU A 216 -29.42 -4.82 16.08
N LEU A 217 -28.51 -5.33 15.24
CA LEU A 217 -27.19 -4.75 15.03
C LEU A 217 -26.88 -4.67 13.52
N PRO A 218 -26.37 -3.52 13.04
CA PRO A 218 -25.90 -3.38 11.67
C PRO A 218 -24.60 -4.17 11.47
N ARG A 219 -24.40 -4.74 10.27
CA ARG A 219 -23.24 -5.61 9.94
C ARG A 219 -21.87 -4.99 10.23
N TRP A 220 -21.77 -3.66 10.23
CA TRP A 220 -20.52 -2.97 10.56
C TRP A 220 -20.19 -3.05 12.06
N ALA A 221 -21.20 -3.11 12.94
CA ALA A 221 -20.99 -3.25 14.39
C ALA A 221 -20.50 -4.66 14.75
N GLU A 222 -20.91 -5.66 13.96
CA GLU A 222 -20.48 -7.05 14.12
C GLU A 222 -19.00 -7.22 13.74
N LEU A 223 -18.56 -6.60 12.63
CA LEU A 223 -17.15 -6.61 12.23
C LEU A 223 -16.25 -5.79 13.18
N SER A 224 -16.73 -4.65 13.69
CA SER A 224 -15.92 -3.80 14.55
C SER A 224 -15.70 -4.38 15.95
N MET A 225 -16.66 -5.12 16.51
CA MET A 225 -16.47 -5.82 17.79
C MET A 225 -15.47 -6.97 17.68
N ALA A 226 -15.49 -7.72 16.58
CA ALA A 226 -14.57 -8.84 16.38
C ALA A 226 -13.11 -8.36 16.25
N SER A 227 -12.86 -7.28 15.50
CA SER A 227 -11.52 -6.73 15.30
C SER A 227 -10.95 -6.07 16.55
N ALA A 228 -11.77 -5.31 17.29
CA ALA A 228 -11.36 -4.67 18.53
C ALA A 228 -10.93 -5.69 19.60
N GLY A 229 -11.61 -6.85 19.70
CA GLY A 229 -11.24 -7.92 20.62
C GLY A 229 -9.90 -8.58 20.29
N ALA A 230 -9.61 -8.81 19.00
CA ALA A 230 -8.34 -9.40 18.57
C ALA A 230 -7.14 -8.48 18.85
N ALA A 231 -7.28 -7.18 18.59
CA ALA A 231 -6.23 -6.19 18.84
C ALA A 231 -5.86 -6.09 20.34
N LEU A 232 -6.85 -6.15 21.24
CA LEU A 232 -6.63 -6.12 22.68
C LEU A 232 -5.89 -7.36 23.21
N LEU A 233 -6.14 -8.56 22.65
CA LEU A 233 -5.40 -9.76 23.04
C LEU A 233 -3.93 -9.69 22.64
N ILE A 234 -3.65 -9.28 21.39
CA ILE A 234 -2.28 -9.19 20.89
C ILE A 234 -1.50 -8.13 21.69
N GLY A 235 -2.10 -6.95 21.91
CA GLY A 235 -1.49 -5.90 22.73
C GLY A 235 -1.21 -6.35 24.17
N GLY A 236 -2.14 -7.09 24.79
CA GLY A 236 -1.97 -7.62 26.14
C GLY A 236 -0.81 -8.62 26.27
N VAL A 237 -0.63 -9.51 25.29
CA VAL A 237 0.46 -10.50 25.28
C VAL A 237 1.83 -9.81 25.11
N VAL A 238 1.93 -8.81 24.23
CA VAL A 238 3.18 -8.07 24.00
C VAL A 238 3.57 -7.24 25.23
N LEU A 239 2.62 -6.52 25.84
CA LEU A 239 2.87 -5.77 27.07
C LEU A 239 3.30 -6.67 28.23
N ALA A 240 2.68 -7.85 28.37
CA ALA A 240 3.09 -8.83 29.38
C ALA A 240 4.50 -9.39 29.14
N ALA A 241 4.94 -9.50 27.88
CA ALA A 241 6.28 -9.95 27.56
C ALA A 241 7.35 -8.88 27.85
N LEU A 242 7.03 -7.60 27.69
CA LEU A 242 7.98 -6.49 27.88
C LEU A 242 8.18 -6.09 29.34
N ASN A 243 7.21 -6.33 30.22
CA ASN A 243 7.26 -5.92 31.63
C ASN A 243 7.67 -7.03 32.62
N GLY A 244 8.09 -8.20 32.13
CA GLY A 244 8.56 -9.29 32.97
C GLY A 244 9.92 -8.98 33.60
N THR A 245 10.02 -9.05 34.93
CA THR A 245 11.32 -9.00 35.61
C THR A 245 11.96 -10.39 35.60
N CYS A 246 13.23 -10.42 35.20
CA CYS A 246 14.05 -11.60 35.22
C CYS A 246 14.67 -11.83 36.60
N ARG A 247 14.99 -13.08 36.94
CA ARG A 247 15.59 -13.40 38.23
C ARG A 247 17.06 -12.94 38.22
N GLY A 248 17.33 -11.78 38.82
CA GLY A 248 18.62 -11.07 38.78
C GLY A 248 18.40 -9.66 38.22
N GLU A 249 19.18 -8.66 38.65
CA GLU A 249 18.96 -7.21 38.39
C GLU A 249 19.00 -6.78 36.90
N ALA A 250 18.92 -7.70 35.95
CA ALA A 250 18.84 -7.41 34.53
C ALA A 250 17.41 -7.01 34.13
N LEU A 251 17.29 -5.86 33.45
CA LEU A 251 16.06 -5.39 32.83
C LEU A 251 15.62 -6.39 31.75
N GLY A 252 14.38 -6.88 31.85
CA GLY A 252 13.79 -7.84 30.92
C GLY A 252 13.55 -7.22 29.55
N GLY A 253 13.85 -7.97 28.50
CA GLY A 253 13.67 -7.53 27.10
C GLY A 253 14.29 -8.50 26.08
N ASP A 254 15.24 -9.32 26.52
CA ASP A 254 15.86 -10.33 25.67
C ASP A 254 15.39 -11.75 26.07
N THR A 255 14.61 -12.37 25.20
CA THR A 255 14.04 -13.71 25.39
C THR A 255 15.09 -14.81 25.46
N GLU A 256 16.32 -14.57 24.97
CA GLU A 256 17.41 -15.56 25.07
C GLU A 256 18.02 -15.63 26.47
N THR A 257 17.99 -14.52 27.23
CA THR A 257 18.67 -14.43 28.53
C THR A 257 17.81 -14.90 29.71
N CYS A 258 16.51 -15.13 29.50
CA CYS A 258 15.55 -15.28 30.60
C CYS A 258 14.44 -16.31 30.32
N PRO A 259 14.77 -17.62 30.33
CA PRO A 259 13.83 -18.68 29.95
C PRO A 259 12.71 -18.94 30.97
N GLN A 260 12.71 -18.30 32.14
CA GLN A 260 11.68 -18.47 33.17
C GLN A 260 11.30 -17.13 33.82
N LEU A 261 10.16 -16.54 33.43
CA LEU A 261 9.53 -15.43 34.15
C LEU A 261 9.07 -15.90 35.53
N HIS A 262 9.49 -15.22 36.60
CA HIS A 262 9.22 -15.67 37.97
C HIS A 262 8.08 -14.91 38.67
N GLU A 263 7.84 -13.62 38.38
CA GLU A 263 6.77 -12.84 39.00
C GLU A 263 6.15 -11.81 38.04
N ASN A 264 4.86 -11.97 37.73
CA ASN A 264 4.08 -10.95 37.01
C ASN A 264 3.47 -9.99 38.04
N HIS A 265 3.58 -8.68 37.79
CA HIS A 265 2.97 -7.65 38.64
C HIS A 265 1.44 -7.91 38.75
N PRO A 266 0.81 -7.70 39.92
CA PRO A 266 -0.64 -7.95 40.09
C PRO A 266 -1.53 -7.13 39.15
N GLN A 267 -1.01 -6.02 38.58
CA GLN A 267 -1.74 -5.20 37.61
C GLN A 267 -1.89 -5.91 36.25
N ASP A 268 -0.92 -6.72 35.82
CA ASP A 268 -0.95 -7.42 34.53
C ASP A 268 -1.97 -8.57 34.52
N LYS A 269 -2.21 -9.20 35.67
CA LYS A 269 -3.24 -10.23 35.84
C LYS A 269 -4.65 -9.68 35.62
N VAL A 270 -4.88 -8.41 35.93
CA VAL A 270 -6.20 -7.77 35.75
C VAL A 270 -6.50 -7.56 34.27
N LEU A 271 -5.50 -7.18 33.47
CA LEU A 271 -5.69 -6.95 32.04
C LEU A 271 -5.99 -8.24 31.27
N ILE A 272 -5.25 -9.31 31.58
CA ILE A 272 -5.49 -10.65 31.01
C ILE A 272 -6.88 -11.16 31.41
N GLY A 273 -7.27 -10.94 32.68
CA GLY A 273 -8.60 -11.30 33.18
C GLY A 273 -9.74 -10.56 32.47
N LEU A 274 -9.59 -9.25 32.25
CA LEU A 274 -10.57 -8.44 31.52
C LEU A 274 -10.67 -8.86 30.04
N GLY A 275 -9.55 -9.12 29.38
CA GLY A 275 -9.52 -9.59 28.00
C GLY A 275 -10.19 -10.96 27.81
N ALA A 276 -9.90 -11.92 28.69
CA ALA A 276 -10.55 -13.24 28.68
C ALA A 276 -12.06 -13.13 28.94
N GLY A 277 -12.49 -12.27 29.86
CA GLY A 277 -13.91 -12.03 30.15
C GLY A 277 -14.67 -11.48 28.94
N ALA A 278 -14.08 -10.53 28.20
CA ALA A 278 -14.69 -9.96 27.00
C ALA A 278 -14.85 -11.00 25.87
N MET A 279 -13.86 -11.87 25.68
CA MET A 279 -13.92 -12.96 24.69
C MET A 279 -15.05 -13.96 24.98
N VAL A 280 -15.21 -14.36 26.25
CA VAL A 280 -16.29 -15.27 26.65
C VAL A 280 -17.66 -14.61 26.44
N ALA A 281 -17.82 -13.33 26.82
CA ALA A 281 -19.06 -12.61 26.62
C ALA A 281 -19.42 -12.48 25.12
N ALA A 282 -18.44 -12.16 24.26
CA ALA A 282 -18.63 -12.09 22.82
C ALA A 282 -19.03 -13.46 22.22
N GLY A 283 -18.38 -14.54 22.65
CA GLY A 283 -18.72 -15.90 22.21
C GLY A 283 -20.15 -16.31 22.58
N VAL A 284 -20.62 -15.94 23.77
CA VAL A 284 -22.01 -16.20 24.20
C VAL A 284 -23.01 -15.43 23.33
N VAL A 285 -22.73 -14.17 23.00
CA VAL A 285 -23.64 -13.37 22.15
C VAL A 285 -23.72 -13.94 20.74
N LEU A 286 -22.59 -14.32 20.15
CA LEU A 286 -22.55 -14.90 18.79
C LEU A 286 -23.29 -16.24 18.72
N THR A 287 -23.08 -17.12 19.71
CA THR A 287 -23.78 -18.42 19.74
C THR A 287 -25.29 -18.27 19.91
N VAL A 288 -25.76 -17.27 20.69
CA VAL A 288 -27.21 -16.99 20.82
C VAL A 288 -27.80 -16.48 19.50
N ASP A 289 -27.10 -15.61 18.77
CA ASP A 289 -27.61 -15.07 17.51
C ASP A 289 -27.69 -16.15 16.43
N GLU A 290 -26.69 -17.04 16.36
CA GLU A 290 -26.67 -18.14 15.41
C GLU A 290 -27.81 -19.15 15.63
N VAL A 291 -28.11 -19.48 16.90
CA VAL A 291 -29.26 -20.33 17.25
C VAL A 291 -30.59 -19.66 16.88
N ARG A 292 -30.70 -18.33 17.02
CA ARG A 292 -31.91 -17.58 16.68
C ARG A 292 -32.13 -17.53 15.16
N ILE A 293 -31.08 -17.31 14.39
CA ILE A 293 -31.09 -17.32 12.93
C ILE A 293 -31.40 -18.73 12.40
N GLY A 294 -30.84 -19.77 13.02
CA GLY A 294 -31.12 -21.18 12.70
C GLY A 294 -32.58 -21.56 12.91
N ARG A 295 -33.19 -21.16 14.05
CA ARG A 295 -34.64 -21.37 14.29
C ARG A 295 -35.53 -20.63 13.29
N ALA A 296 -35.12 -19.45 12.84
CA ALA A 296 -35.88 -18.68 11.84
C ALA A 296 -35.85 -19.29 10.44
N ARG A 297 -34.83 -20.09 10.12
CA ARG A 297 -34.76 -20.89 8.86
C ARG A 297 -35.62 -22.16 8.90
N GLY A 298 -36.07 -22.61 10.06
CA GLY A 298 -36.71 -23.92 10.25
C GLY A 298 -38.11 -24.16 9.66
N ARG A 299 -38.69 -23.26 8.83
CA ARG A 299 -40.04 -23.47 8.26
C ARG A 299 -40.26 -22.97 6.83
N GLN A 300 -39.20 -22.77 6.04
CA GLN A 300 -39.36 -22.57 4.59
C GLN A 300 -39.03 -23.88 3.86
N ALA A 301 -39.97 -24.83 3.90
CA ALA A 301 -39.99 -25.93 2.95
C ALA A 301 -40.34 -25.35 1.57
N MET A 302 -39.33 -25.13 0.74
CA MET A 302 -39.52 -24.71 -0.65
C MET A 302 -40.06 -25.93 -1.42
N LEU A 303 -41.37 -25.94 -1.70
CA LEU A 303 -41.96 -26.86 -2.67
C LEU A 303 -41.53 -26.38 -4.06
N THR A 304 -40.49 -27.02 -4.62
CA THR A 304 -40.14 -26.85 -6.02
C THR A 304 -40.90 -27.91 -6.81
N TRP A 305 -41.91 -27.51 -7.59
CA TRP A 305 -42.48 -28.39 -8.61
C TRP A 305 -41.89 -28.03 -9.96
N THR A 306 -41.37 -29.04 -10.65
CA THR A 306 -40.84 -28.93 -12.01
C THR A 306 -41.92 -29.45 -12.95
N ILE A 307 -42.41 -28.59 -13.85
CA ILE A 307 -43.29 -29.01 -14.94
C ILE A 307 -42.42 -29.23 -16.16
N GLN A 308 -42.35 -30.47 -16.64
CA GLN A 308 -41.74 -30.82 -17.92
C GLN A 308 -42.85 -30.91 -18.97
N PHE A 309 -42.61 -30.30 -20.13
CA PHE A 309 -43.45 -30.39 -21.33
C PHE A 309 -42.78 -31.28 -22.36
#